data_AF-L9XYQ9-F1
#
_entry.id   AF-L9XYQ9-F1
#
_cell.length_a   1.000
_cell.length_b   1.000
_cell.length_c   1.000
_cell.angle_alpha   90.00
_cell.angle_beta   90.00
_cell.angle_gamma   90.00
#
_symmetry.space_group_name_H-M   'P 1'
#
loop_
_entity.id
_entity.type
_entity.pdbx_description
1 polymer ?
#
loop_
_entity_poly.entity_id
_entity_poly.type
_entity_poly.pdbx_seq_one_letter_code
_entity_poly.pdbx_strand_id
1 'polypeptide(L)' 'MGANFGVDIISRHRALLVCVMAALGIVFNYGTIVTTVADAAVFFVLSVVIGYFLFTLFSLLSHRFWWDQ' A
#
# COMPACT_ATOMS: atom_id res chain seq x y z
N MET A 1 -5.45 -3.98 -31.36
CA MET A 1 -5.77 -3.06 -30.25
C MET A 1 -5.53 -3.78 -28.94
N GLY A 2 -4.38 -3.56 -28.31
CA GLY A 2 -4.05 -4.16 -27.01
C GLY A 2 -4.92 -3.54 -25.93
N ALA A 3 -5.55 -4.38 -25.11
CA ALA A 3 -6.37 -3.94 -24.00
C ALA A 3 -5.48 -3.25 -22.96
N ASN A 4 -5.44 -1.92 -22.98
CA ASN A 4 -4.93 -1.12 -21.87
C ASN A 4 -5.97 -1.16 -20.75
N PHE A 5 -6.01 -2.26 -20.00
CA PHE A 5 -6.67 -2.31 -18.71
C PHE A 5 -5.87 -1.38 -17.78
N GLY A 6 -6.25 -0.10 -17.76
CA GLY A 6 -5.48 1.03 -17.22
C GLY A 6 -5.24 1.05 -15.71
N VAL A 7 -5.46 -0.07 -15.01
CA VAL A 7 -5.09 -0.23 -13.61
C VAL A 7 -4.33 -1.54 -13.48
N ASP A 8 -3.01 -1.45 -13.47
CA ASP A 8 -2.14 -2.58 -13.15
C ASP A 8 -2.41 -3.01 -11.70
N ILE A 9 -3.10 -4.15 -11.54
CA ILE A 9 -3.46 -4.72 -10.23
C ILE A 9 -2.20 -5.02 -9.42
N ILE A 10 -1.08 -5.31 -10.10
CA ILE A 10 0.24 -5.54 -9.51
C ILE A 10 1.16 -4.41 -9.97
N SER A 11 1.16 -3.30 -9.24
CA SER A 11 2.02 -2.15 -9.53
C SER A 11 3.26 -2.15 -8.63
N ARG A 12 4.43 -2.29 -9.25
CA ARG A 12 5.73 -2.24 -8.56
C ARG A 12 5.95 -0.93 -7.81
N HIS A 13 5.43 0.18 -8.36
CA HIS A 13 5.50 1.50 -7.73
C HIS A 13 4.65 1.58 -6.46
N ARG A 14 3.43 1.02 -6.48
CA ARG A 14 2.56 0.99 -5.29
C ARG A 14 3.13 0.10 -4.20
N ALA A 15 3.66 -1.06 -4.56
CA ALA A 15 4.33 -1.93 -3.62
C ALA A 15 5.51 -1.23 -2.93
N LEU A 16 6.35 -0.52 -3.71
CA LEU A 16 7.47 0.27 -3.16
C LEU A 16 6.99 1.38 -2.22
N LEU A 17 6.01 2.18 -2.63
CA LEU A 17 5.45 3.26 -1.80
C LEU A 17 4.89 2.74 -0.47
N VAL A 18 4.14 1.65 -0.53
CA VAL A 18 3.56 1.01 0.65
C VAL A 18 4.66 0.47 1.58
N CYS A 19 5.69 -0.18 1.05
CA CYS A 19 6.83 -0.63 1.84
C CYS A 19 7.57 0.54 2.51
N VAL A 20 7.77 1.66 1.80
CA VAL A 20 8.41 2.86 2.36
C VAL A 20 7.56 3.44 3.49
N MET A 21 6.25 3.55 3.30
CA MET A 21 5.34 4.05 4.34
C MET A 21 5.27 3.12 5.55
N ALA A 22 5.26 1.81 5.34
CA ALA A 22 5.32 0.83 6.41
C ALA A 22 6.64 0.94 7.21
N ALA A 23 7.77 1.09 6.52
CA ALA A 23 9.08 1.28 7.16
C ALA A 23 9.13 2.59 7.97
N LEU A 24 8.62 3.70 7.41
CA LEU A 24 8.49 4.97 8.15
C LEU A 24 7.61 4.79 9.39
N GLY A 25 6.47 4.11 9.27
CA GLY A 25 5.58 3.80 10.39
C GLY A 25 6.29 3.05 11.51
N ILE A 26 7.14 2.08 11.19
CA ILE A 26 7.97 1.36 12.17
C ILE A 26 8.94 2.30 12.86
N VAL A 27 9.68 3.12 12.09
CA VAL A 27 10.66 4.07 12.65
C VAL A 27 10.00 5.05 13.61
N PHE A 28 8.83 5.60 13.26
CA PHE A 28 8.11 6.56 14.11
C PHE A 28 7.47 5.92 15.35
N ASN A 29 7.16 4.62 15.31
CA ASN A 29 6.54 3.89 16.43
C ASN A 29 7.53 3.00 17.19
N TYR A 30 8.83 3.14 16.91
CA TYR A 30 9.87 2.41 17.61
C TYR A 30 10.00 2.92 19.06
N GLY A 31 9.90 2.00 20.02
CA GLY A 31 9.92 2.32 21.45
C GLY A 31 8.56 2.67 22.07
N THR A 32 7.48 2.77 21.27
CA THR A 32 6.10 2.91 21.78
C THR A 32 5.29 1.63 21.58
N ILE A 33 4.96 1.32 20.32
CA ILE A 33 4.18 0.13 19.93
C ILE A 33 5.12 -0.94 19.38
N VAL A 34 6.16 -0.55 18.66
CA VAL A 34 7.17 -1.47 18.13
C VAL A 34 8.34 -1.52 19.10
N THR A 35 8.40 -2.58 19.90
CA THR A 35 9.49 -2.79 20.88
C THR A 35 10.39 -3.96 20.52
N THR A 36 9.85 -4.94 19.79
CA THR A 36 10.59 -6.12 19.34
C THR A 36 10.65 -6.21 17.81
N VAL A 37 11.58 -7.02 17.30
CA VAL A 37 11.66 -7.34 15.86
C VAL A 37 10.39 -8.05 15.38
N ALA A 38 9.76 -8.84 16.26
CA ALA A 38 8.48 -9.49 15.96
C ALA A 38 7.35 -8.46 15.77
N ASP A 39 7.25 -7.45 16.64
CA ASP A 39 6.27 -6.37 16.50
C ASP A 39 6.48 -5.59 15.20
N ALA A 40 7.75 -5.31 14.87
CA ALA A 40 8.11 -4.63 13.63
C ALA A 40 7.68 -5.44 12.40
N ALA A 41 7.93 -6.75 12.40
CA ALA A 41 7.55 -7.63 11.30
C ALA A 41 6.02 -7.73 11.13
N VAL A 42 5.29 -7.89 12.24
CA VAL A 42 3.82 -7.93 12.22
C VAL A 42 3.25 -6.60 11.72
N PHE A 43 3.74 -5.48 12.26
CA PHE A 43 3.33 -4.15 11.82
C PHE A 43 3.62 -3.91 10.34
N PHE A 44 4.79 -4.33 9.87
CA PHE A 44 5.18 -4.20 8.46
C PHE A 44 4.21 -4.96 7.56
N VAL A 45 3.97 -6.24 7.84
CA VAL A 45 3.08 -7.08 7.03
C VAL A 45 1.66 -6.51 7.01
N LEU A 46 1.12 -6.12 8.16
CA LEU A 46 -0.22 -5.52 8.23
C LEU A 46 -0.30 -4.21 7.45
N SER A 47 0.69 -3.33 7.60
CA SER A 47 0.75 -2.06 6.87
C SER A 47 0.84 -2.28 5.36
N VAL A 48 1.59 -3.29 4.93
CA VAL A 48 1.73 -3.63 3.52
C VAL A 48 0.42 -4.16 2.93
N VAL A 49 -0.21 -5.12 3.60
CA VAL A 49 -1.48 -5.71 3.14
C VAL A 49 -2.58 -4.64 3.07
N ILE A 50 -2.73 -3.84 4.14
CA ILE A 50 -3.76 -2.82 4.23
C ILE A 50 -3.47 -1.68 3.25
N GLY A 51 -2.24 -1.17 3.22
CA GLY A 51 -1.83 -0.08 2.35
C GLY A 51 -2.00 -0.42 0.87
N TYR A 52 -1.58 -1.63 0.47
CA TYR A 52 -1.73 -2.08 -0.92
C TYR A 52 -3.20 -2.20 -1.33
N PHE A 53 -4.03 -2.75 -0.44
CA PHE A 53 -5.47 -2.85 -0.67
C PHE A 53 -6.11 -1.46 -0.84
N LEU A 54 -5.81 -0.52 0.06
CA LEU A 54 -6.30 0.86 -0.02
C LEU A 54 -5.87 1.57 -1.32
N PHE A 55 -4.58 1.50 -1.69
CA PHE A 55 -4.11 2.11 -2.93
C PHE A 55 -4.77 1.49 -4.17
N THR A 56 -5.00 0.18 -4.15
CA THR A 56 -5.70 -0.52 -5.23
C THR A 56 -7.15 -0.08 -5.31
N LEU A 57 -7.85 -0.01 -4.17
CA LEU A 57 -9.23 0.45 -4.09
C LEU A 57 -9.37 1.90 -4.58
N PHE A 58 -8.52 2.82 -4.10
CA PHE A 58 -8.51 4.22 -4.56
C PHE A 58 -8.25 4.33 -6.05
N SER A 59 -7.40 3.48 -6.61
CA SER A 59 -7.18 3.44 -8.06
C SER A 59 -8.39 2.96 -8.84
N LEU A 60 -9.12 1.96 -8.33
CA LEU A 60 -10.33 1.47 -8.98
C LEU A 60 -11.45 2.51 -8.89
N LEU A 61 -11.58 3.16 -7.74
CA LEU A 61 -12.55 4.24 -7.53
C LEU A 61 -12.25 5.44 -8.41
N SER A 62 -11.00 5.92 -8.43
CA SER A 62 -10.61 7.04 -9.30
C SER A 62 -10.82 6.71 -10.77
N HIS A 63 -10.44 5.51 -11.23
CA HIS A 63 -10.72 5.09 -12.60
C HIS A 63 -12.22 5.08 -12.90
N ARG A 64 -13.05 4.58 -11.97
CA ARG A 64 -14.50 4.55 -12.16
C ARG A 64 -15.12 5.95 -12.18
N PHE A 65 -14.72 6.83 -11.25
CA PHE A 65 -15.22 8.20 -11.18
C PHE A 65 -14.77 9.06 -12.38
N TRP A 66 -13.56 8.85 -12.88
CA TRP A 66 -13.05 9.60 -14.05
C TRP A 66 -13.60 9.09 -15.38
N TRP A 67 -14.12 7.87 -15.43
CA TRP A 67 -14.74 7.30 -16.62
C TRP A 67 -16.20 7.76 -16.81
N ASP A 68 -16.85 8.21 -15.73
CA ASP A 68 -18.22 8.75 -15.76
C ASP A 68 -18.28 10.27 -16.07
N GLN A 69 -17.14 10.90 -16.42
CA GLN A 69 -17.04 12.26 -16.99
C GLN A 69 -16.70 12.21 -18.48
#